data_AF-A0A6C0EGP9-F1
#
_entry.id   AF-A0A6C0EGP9-F1
#
_cell.length_a   1.000
_cell.length_b   1.000
_cell.length_c   1.000
_cell.angle_alpha   90.00
_cell.angle_beta   90.00
_cell.angle_gamma   90.00
#
_symmetry.space_group_name_H-M   'P 1'
#
loop_
_entity.id
_entity.type
_entity.pdbx_description
1 polymer ?
#
loop_
_entity_poly.entity_id
_entity_poly.type
_entity_poly.pdbx_seq_one_letter_code
_entity_poly.pdbx_strand_id
1 'polypeptide(L)'
;MSKTNEKFEKLSCSPLSDNEFDFTCYDKDDLENLKNAYNKRHKDDPIKTTNPKEIWDFLRYKYHNVCNKESCWLRREFIPSKLGRELVNSFAPSHPPTWISNDRAWLSSSDIQDVMKQYERRYKCFEFIGPSPIDYYEKDSYTGNTEYVWPELVNFNLEDKIKHGKCKIGIIFNLDKHKQGGSHWVAMYLNLRKKYLYYFDSVKTSNNNPIPTEINKLVKCILKQGEKLNLSIHYGYNDKIVHQRKNTECGMYCLFFIITMLKEEQTWEQFLSKRLSDDEVHKCRKEYFNTSL
;
A
#
# COMPACT_ATOMS: atom_id res chain seq x y z
N MET A 1 2.83 32.89 -26.96
CA MET A 1 2.44 31.62 -26.30
C MET A 1 2.63 31.80 -24.81
N SER A 2 1.53 31.85 -24.05
CA SER A 2 1.54 32.05 -22.60
C SER A 2 2.19 30.83 -21.93
N LYS A 3 3.43 30.98 -21.45
CA LYS A 3 4.04 30.00 -20.54
C LYS A 3 3.44 30.25 -19.17
N THR A 4 2.35 29.57 -18.86
CA THR A 4 1.92 29.42 -17.46
C THR A 4 3.06 28.73 -16.71
N ASN A 5 3.72 29.47 -15.85
CA ASN A 5 4.76 28.96 -14.96
C ASN A 5 4.04 28.04 -13.95
N GLU A 6 3.83 26.77 -14.31
CA GLU A 6 3.13 25.83 -13.46
C GLU A 6 3.87 25.72 -12.12
N LYS A 7 3.12 25.91 -11.03
CA LYS A 7 3.66 25.81 -9.68
C LYS A 7 4.25 24.41 -9.49
N PHE A 8 5.46 24.35 -8.93
CA PHE A 8 6.10 23.08 -8.61
C PHE A 8 5.25 22.29 -7.61
N GLU A 9 4.81 21.11 -8.01
CA GLU A 9 3.96 20.18 -7.26
C GLU A 9 4.82 19.28 -6.38
N LYS A 10 4.53 19.29 -5.06
CA LYS A 10 5.11 18.34 -4.11
C LYS A 10 4.26 17.08 -4.08
N LEU A 11 4.86 15.96 -4.45
CA LEU A 11 4.22 14.64 -4.42
C LEU A 11 4.24 14.04 -3.00
N SER A 12 3.31 13.13 -2.75
CA SER A 12 3.30 12.26 -1.58
C SER A 12 4.34 11.17 -1.73
N CYS A 13 5.16 11.02 -0.70
CA CYS A 13 6.25 10.06 -0.68
C CYS A 13 5.73 8.66 -0.32
N SER A 14 6.41 7.64 -0.85
CA SER A 14 6.12 6.26 -0.47
C SER A 14 6.65 5.96 0.93
N PRO A 15 6.26 4.85 1.57
CA PRO A 15 6.89 4.39 2.81
C PRO A 15 8.39 4.04 2.66
N LEU A 16 8.94 3.99 1.43
CA LEU A 16 10.37 3.77 1.21
C LEU A 16 11.19 5.05 1.37
N SER A 17 10.56 6.22 1.22
CA SER A 17 11.19 7.48 1.59
C SER A 17 11.40 7.49 3.09
N ASP A 18 12.64 7.71 3.53
CA ASP A 18 12.96 7.87 4.94
C ASP A 18 12.49 9.23 5.49
N ASN A 19 11.93 10.10 4.64
CA ASN A 19 11.46 11.44 4.98
C ASN A 19 12.49 12.26 5.74
N GLU A 20 13.78 12.02 5.45
CA GLU A 20 14.92 12.77 6.01
C GLU A 20 14.78 14.26 5.68
N PHE A 21 14.21 14.57 4.52
CA PHE A 21 14.01 15.90 4.01
C PHE A 21 12.53 16.21 3.83
N ASP A 22 12.11 17.40 4.25
CA ASP A 22 10.75 17.88 4.09
C ASP A 22 10.46 18.40 2.67
N PHE A 23 11.48 18.61 1.84
CA PHE A 23 11.35 19.21 0.52
C PHE A 23 11.34 18.19 -0.64
N THR A 24 11.62 16.91 -0.38
CA THR A 24 11.72 15.87 -1.43
C THR A 24 11.39 14.48 -0.88
N CYS A 25 11.02 13.56 -1.77
CA CYS A 25 10.88 12.13 -1.42
C CYS A 25 12.16 11.32 -1.61
N TYR A 26 13.21 11.92 -2.15
CA TYR A 26 14.51 11.28 -2.31
C TYR A 26 15.32 11.38 -1.03
N ASP A 27 15.96 10.29 -0.64
CA ASP A 27 16.99 10.33 0.40
C ASP A 27 18.31 10.93 -0.14
N LYS A 28 19.32 11.00 0.73
CA LYS A 28 20.63 11.52 0.35
C LYS A 28 21.29 10.72 -0.79
N ASP A 29 21.16 9.39 -0.77
CA ASP A 29 21.80 8.52 -1.77
C ASP A 29 21.09 8.63 -3.12
N ASP A 30 19.76 8.74 -3.12
CA ASP A 30 18.94 9.03 -4.29
C ASP A 30 19.37 10.34 -4.96
N LEU A 31 19.53 11.42 -4.18
CA LEU A 31 19.98 12.72 -4.70
C LEU A 31 21.41 12.68 -5.23
N GLU A 32 22.31 11.96 -4.56
CA GLU A 32 23.68 11.72 -5.04
C GLU A 32 23.68 10.90 -6.35
N ASN A 33 22.81 9.90 -6.48
CA ASN A 33 22.65 9.13 -7.71
C ASN A 33 22.10 9.99 -8.86
N LEU A 34 21.12 10.86 -8.59
CA LEU A 34 20.61 11.84 -9.56
C LEU A 34 21.71 12.81 -10.00
N LYS A 35 22.50 13.33 -9.06
CA LYS A 35 23.66 14.19 -9.32
C LYS A 35 24.66 13.50 -10.25
N ASN A 36 25.03 12.27 -9.93
CA ASN A 36 25.99 11.48 -10.72
C ASN A 36 25.47 11.20 -12.14
N ALA A 37 24.19 10.87 -12.27
CA ALA A 37 23.55 10.69 -13.58
C ALA A 37 23.57 11.98 -14.40
N TYR A 38 23.22 13.11 -13.78
CA TYR A 38 23.24 14.42 -14.42
C TYR A 38 24.65 14.81 -14.88
N ASN A 39 25.65 14.76 -13.99
CA ASN A 39 27.04 15.13 -14.27
C ASN A 39 27.68 14.27 -15.37
N LYS A 40 27.31 12.99 -15.46
CA LYS A 40 27.80 12.09 -16.53
C LYS A 40 27.42 12.59 -17.93
N ARG A 41 26.27 13.26 -18.05
CA ARG A 41 25.72 13.78 -19.31
C ARG A 41 26.01 15.27 -19.51
N HIS A 42 26.32 16.00 -18.45
CA HIS A 42 26.56 17.45 -18.47
C HIS A 42 27.94 17.77 -17.88
N LYS A 43 29.00 17.40 -18.61
CA LYS A 43 30.39 17.61 -18.16
C LYS A 43 30.76 19.09 -18.03
N ASP A 44 30.13 19.95 -18.83
CA ASP A 44 30.44 21.39 -18.90
C ASP A 44 29.69 22.23 -17.85
N ASP A 45 28.65 21.66 -17.23
CA ASP A 45 27.85 22.31 -16.19
C ASP A 45 27.55 21.31 -15.05
N PRO A 46 28.58 20.83 -14.34
CA PRO A 46 28.40 19.80 -13.31
C PRO A 46 27.92 20.40 -11.99
N ILE A 47 27.08 19.65 -11.28
CA ILE A 47 26.73 19.88 -9.89
C ILE A 47 27.92 19.47 -9.01
N LYS A 48 28.53 20.44 -8.34
CA LYS A 48 29.76 20.21 -7.52
C LYS A 48 29.49 20.01 -6.03
N THR A 49 28.33 20.43 -5.56
CA THR A 49 27.95 20.33 -4.15
C THR A 49 27.61 18.89 -3.76
N THR A 50 27.70 18.62 -2.46
CA THR A 50 27.25 17.38 -1.80
C THR A 50 26.09 17.65 -0.84
N ASN A 51 25.63 18.91 -0.75
CA ASN A 51 24.49 19.26 0.06
C ASN A 51 23.18 18.80 -0.65
N PRO A 52 22.35 17.95 -0.02
CA PRO A 52 21.12 17.43 -0.61
C PRO A 52 20.18 18.51 -1.15
N LYS A 53 20.00 19.60 -0.39
CA LYS A 53 19.12 20.70 -0.74
C LYS A 53 19.63 21.47 -1.97
N GLU A 54 20.94 21.73 -2.03
CA GLU A 54 21.53 22.42 -3.18
C GLU A 54 21.50 21.56 -4.45
N ILE A 55 21.70 20.24 -4.35
CA ILE A 55 21.53 19.31 -5.49
C ILE A 55 20.10 19.39 -6.01
N TRP A 56 19.13 19.32 -5.10
CA TRP A 56 17.72 19.38 -5.43
C TRP A 56 17.32 20.72 -6.05
N ASP A 57 17.73 21.84 -5.46
CA ASP A 57 17.41 23.19 -5.96
C ASP A 57 18.03 23.38 -7.35
N PHE A 58 19.23 22.85 -7.59
CA PHE A 58 19.86 22.87 -8.91
C PHE A 58 19.02 22.10 -9.94
N LEU A 59 18.64 20.85 -9.67
CA LEU A 59 17.85 20.04 -10.61
C LEU A 59 16.48 20.68 -10.88
N ARG A 60 15.83 21.18 -9.83
CA ARG A 60 14.57 21.91 -9.93
C ARG A 60 14.71 23.14 -10.81
N TYR A 61 15.73 23.96 -10.58
CA TYR A 61 15.98 25.15 -11.40
C TYR A 61 16.33 24.77 -12.85
N LYS A 62 17.17 23.76 -13.07
CA LYS A 62 17.58 23.34 -14.41
C LYS A 62 16.40 22.87 -15.26
N TYR A 63 15.46 22.15 -14.66
CA TYR A 63 14.34 21.53 -15.37
C TYR A 63 12.99 22.24 -15.17
N HIS A 64 12.93 23.42 -14.54
CA HIS A 64 11.68 24.12 -14.23
C HIS A 64 10.77 24.38 -15.45
N ASN A 65 11.35 24.55 -16.64
CA ASN A 65 10.59 24.80 -17.87
C ASN A 65 9.87 23.57 -18.43
N VAL A 66 10.25 22.36 -18.00
CA VAL A 66 9.75 21.09 -18.57
C VAL A 66 9.25 20.10 -17.52
N CYS A 67 9.57 20.33 -16.24
CA CYS A 67 9.13 19.51 -15.13
C CYS A 67 8.57 20.39 -14.03
N ASN A 68 7.32 20.11 -13.65
CA ASN A 68 6.64 20.72 -12.53
C ASN A 68 6.73 19.87 -11.24
N LYS A 69 7.40 18.71 -11.25
CA LYS A 69 7.55 17.80 -10.11
C LYS A 69 8.80 16.94 -10.23
N GLU A 70 9.19 16.31 -9.11
CA GLU A 70 10.42 15.52 -8.99
C GLU A 70 10.42 14.24 -9.83
N SER A 71 9.29 13.52 -9.87
CA SER A 71 9.16 12.27 -10.65
C SER A 71 9.33 12.49 -12.16
N CYS A 72 9.05 13.70 -12.66
CA CYS A 72 9.28 14.08 -14.06
C CYS A 72 10.77 14.05 -14.44
N TRP A 73 11.67 14.29 -13.48
CA TRP A 73 13.12 14.22 -13.71
C TRP A 73 13.54 12.83 -14.16
N LEU A 74 12.88 11.79 -13.63
CA LEU A 74 13.15 10.38 -13.92
C LEU A 74 12.86 9.99 -15.38
N ARG A 75 12.15 10.84 -16.12
CA ARG A 75 11.83 10.69 -17.54
C ARG A 75 12.76 11.51 -18.45
N ARG A 76 13.72 12.26 -17.90
CA ARG A 76 14.66 13.07 -18.67
C ARG A 76 15.80 12.20 -19.20
N GLU A 77 16.39 12.63 -20.32
CA GLU A 77 17.43 11.88 -21.03
C GLU A 77 18.70 11.62 -20.21
N PHE A 78 18.93 12.40 -19.14
CA PHE A 78 20.08 12.20 -18.27
C PHE A 78 19.94 11.02 -17.32
N ILE A 79 18.72 10.51 -17.12
CA ILE A 79 18.43 9.41 -16.19
C ILE A 79 18.58 8.07 -16.89
N PRO A 80 19.48 7.19 -16.41
CA PRO A 80 19.50 5.79 -16.85
C PRO A 80 18.17 5.10 -16.54
N SER A 81 17.66 4.31 -17.48
CA SER A 81 16.38 3.60 -17.35
C SER A 81 16.25 2.76 -16.07
N LYS A 82 17.35 2.12 -15.62
CA LYS A 82 17.37 1.36 -14.35
C LYS A 82 17.16 2.27 -13.13
N LEU A 83 17.91 3.38 -13.05
CA LEU A 83 17.81 4.34 -11.96
C LEU A 83 16.41 4.95 -11.89
N GLY A 84 15.83 5.34 -13.03
CA GLY A 84 14.46 5.87 -13.07
C GLY A 84 13.40 4.89 -12.52
N ARG A 85 13.53 3.59 -12.84
CA ARG A 85 12.64 2.54 -12.29
C ARG A 85 12.82 2.29 -10.80
N GLU A 86 14.01 2.54 -10.27
CA GLU A 86 14.29 2.39 -8.84
C GLU A 86 13.73 3.59 -8.08
N LEU A 87 14.06 4.80 -8.52
CA LEU A 87 13.69 6.08 -7.88
C LEU A 87 12.20 6.42 -7.98
N VAL A 88 11.47 5.89 -8.97
CA VAL A 88 10.01 6.12 -9.03
C VAL A 88 9.30 5.56 -7.80
N ASN A 89 9.91 4.59 -7.12
CA ASN A 89 9.35 3.99 -5.91
C ASN A 89 9.52 4.87 -4.66
N SER A 90 10.24 5.99 -4.74
CA SER A 90 10.30 6.99 -3.67
C SER A 90 8.97 7.74 -3.51
N PHE A 91 8.07 7.67 -4.50
CA PHE A 91 6.75 8.31 -4.50
C PHE A 91 5.61 7.30 -4.30
N ALA A 92 4.52 7.71 -3.66
CA ALA A 92 3.28 6.94 -3.62
C ALA A 92 2.73 6.71 -5.05
N PRO A 93 2.03 5.60 -5.34
CA PRO A 93 1.54 5.29 -6.68
C PRO A 93 0.57 6.36 -7.21
N SER A 94 0.32 6.35 -8.52
CA SER A 94 -0.74 7.21 -9.09
C SER A 94 -2.11 6.68 -8.69
N HIS A 95 -3.06 7.57 -8.43
CA HIS A 95 -4.43 7.18 -8.12
C HIS A 95 -5.13 6.59 -9.38
N PRO A 96 -6.25 5.86 -9.20
CA PRO A 96 -7.01 5.32 -10.31
C PRO A 96 -7.52 6.44 -11.23
N PRO A 97 -7.57 6.25 -12.57
CA PRO A 97 -8.08 7.28 -13.49
C PRO A 97 -9.52 7.71 -13.19
N THR A 98 -10.33 6.82 -12.62
CA THR A 98 -11.72 7.11 -12.20
C THR A 98 -11.82 8.22 -11.16
N TRP A 99 -10.75 8.51 -10.41
CA TRP A 99 -10.73 9.58 -9.42
C TRP A 99 -10.67 10.98 -10.02
N ILE A 100 -10.33 11.10 -11.32
CA ILE A 100 -10.37 12.38 -12.04
C ILE A 100 -11.82 12.90 -12.11
N SER A 101 -12.79 12.01 -12.33
CA SER A 101 -14.21 12.36 -12.39
C SER A 101 -14.93 12.19 -11.05
N ASN A 102 -14.49 11.24 -10.22
CA ASN A 102 -15.07 10.97 -8.90
C ASN A 102 -13.97 10.52 -7.94
N ASP A 103 -13.46 11.46 -7.15
CA ASP A 103 -12.38 11.25 -6.15
C ASP A 103 -12.73 10.25 -5.04
N ARG A 104 -13.98 9.79 -4.98
CA ARG A 104 -14.50 8.74 -4.10
C ARG A 104 -14.74 7.42 -4.78
N ALA A 105 -14.43 7.26 -6.06
CA ALA A 105 -14.60 5.96 -6.74
C ALA A 105 -13.80 4.86 -6.02
N TRP A 106 -14.27 3.61 -6.18
CA TRP A 106 -13.71 2.44 -5.51
C TRP A 106 -12.27 2.21 -5.97
N LEU A 107 -11.48 1.61 -5.08
CA LEU A 107 -10.20 1.02 -5.46
C LEU A 107 -10.45 -0.32 -6.17
N SER A 108 -9.65 -0.56 -7.21
CA SER A 108 -9.48 -1.86 -7.82
C SER A 108 -8.42 -2.69 -7.08
N SER A 109 -8.32 -3.98 -7.43
CA SER A 109 -7.28 -4.86 -6.87
C SER A 109 -5.87 -4.35 -7.15
N SER A 110 -5.61 -3.80 -8.35
CA SER A 110 -4.29 -3.26 -8.71
C SER A 110 -3.92 -2.05 -7.87
N ASP A 111 -4.88 -1.18 -7.57
CA ASP A 111 -4.63 0.03 -6.78
C ASP A 111 -4.21 -0.32 -5.34
N ILE A 112 -4.87 -1.31 -4.75
CA ILE A 112 -4.52 -1.83 -3.41
C ILE A 112 -3.14 -2.51 -3.44
N GLN A 113 -2.86 -3.31 -4.46
CA GLN A 113 -1.57 -3.99 -4.61
C GLN A 113 -0.42 -2.99 -4.75
N ASP A 114 -0.60 -1.93 -5.53
CA ASP A 114 0.47 -0.96 -5.77
C ASP A 114 0.84 -0.20 -4.50
N VAL A 115 -0.13 0.11 -3.63
CA VAL A 115 0.16 0.65 -2.29
C VAL A 115 0.87 -0.41 -1.42
N MET A 116 0.29 -1.60 -1.28
CA MET A 116 0.80 -2.63 -0.36
C MET A 116 2.21 -3.11 -0.71
N LYS A 117 2.58 -3.19 -2.00
CA LYS A 117 3.93 -3.54 -2.46
C LYS A 117 5.00 -2.58 -1.90
N GLN A 118 4.68 -1.30 -1.74
CA GLN A 118 5.63 -0.34 -1.15
C GLN A 118 5.88 -0.65 0.33
N TYR A 119 4.83 -1.03 1.06
CA TYR A 119 4.94 -1.45 2.46
C TYR A 119 5.68 -2.78 2.60
N GLU A 120 5.48 -3.77 1.73
CA GLU A 120 6.27 -5.01 1.72
C GLU A 120 7.76 -4.75 1.46
N ARG A 121 8.07 -3.81 0.55
CA ARG A 121 9.46 -3.42 0.29
C ARG A 121 10.08 -2.73 1.49
N ARG A 122 9.34 -1.88 2.22
CA ARG A 122 9.84 -1.16 3.40
C ARG A 122 10.01 -2.06 4.61
N TYR A 123 9.01 -2.90 4.87
CA TYR A 123 8.97 -3.78 6.04
C TYR A 123 9.27 -5.21 5.59
N LYS A 124 10.54 -5.61 5.58
CA LYS A 124 10.94 -6.95 5.09
C LYS A 124 10.26 -8.11 5.83
N CYS A 125 9.86 -7.89 7.08
CA CYS A 125 9.11 -8.83 7.90
C CYS A 125 7.59 -8.85 7.63
N PHE A 126 7.11 -7.97 6.75
CA PHE A 126 5.73 -7.88 6.30
C PHE A 126 5.55 -8.64 4.99
N GLU A 127 4.38 -9.23 4.84
CA GLU A 127 3.90 -9.87 3.62
C GLU A 127 2.44 -9.49 3.42
N PHE A 128 2.09 -9.15 2.19
CA PHE A 128 0.73 -8.84 1.80
C PHE A 128 0.18 -9.93 0.89
N ILE A 129 -0.99 -10.46 1.22
CA ILE A 129 -1.69 -11.47 0.43
C ILE A 129 -2.99 -10.87 -0.11
N GLY A 130 -3.14 -10.85 -1.43
CA GLY A 130 -4.37 -10.41 -2.10
C GLY A 130 -4.22 -9.15 -2.97
N PRO A 131 -5.29 -8.37 -3.16
CA PRO A 131 -6.65 -8.65 -2.72
C PRO A 131 -7.21 -9.93 -3.35
N SER A 132 -7.69 -10.86 -2.53
CA SER A 132 -8.21 -12.16 -2.99
C SER A 132 -9.74 -12.18 -3.00
N PRO A 133 -10.39 -12.84 -3.97
CA PRO A 133 -11.83 -13.06 -3.93
C PRO A 133 -12.24 -14.04 -2.82
N ILE A 134 -13.51 -14.02 -2.40
CA ILE A 134 -13.96 -14.83 -1.26
C ILE A 134 -13.91 -16.34 -1.55
N ASP A 135 -14.07 -16.70 -2.81
CA ASP A 135 -14.03 -18.06 -3.32
C ASP A 135 -12.61 -18.49 -3.70
N TYR A 136 -11.59 -17.95 -3.01
CA TYR A 136 -10.18 -18.23 -3.22
C TYR A 136 -9.81 -19.73 -3.19
N TYR A 137 -10.63 -20.55 -2.54
CA TYR A 137 -10.44 -21.99 -2.37
C TYR A 137 -11.07 -22.83 -3.49
N GLU A 138 -11.87 -22.22 -4.36
CA GLU A 138 -12.44 -22.90 -5.53
C GLU A 138 -11.35 -23.17 -6.57
N LYS A 139 -11.60 -24.15 -7.44
CA LYS A 139 -10.74 -24.41 -8.59
C LYS A 139 -11.00 -23.39 -9.69
N ASP A 140 -9.93 -22.86 -10.25
CA ASP A 140 -10.02 -21.84 -11.30
C ASP A 140 -10.28 -22.49 -12.66
N SER A 141 -11.44 -22.21 -13.24
CA SER A 141 -11.81 -22.65 -14.58
C SER A 141 -10.87 -22.14 -15.68
N TYR A 142 -10.22 -20.98 -15.50
CA TYR A 142 -9.24 -20.46 -16.47
C TYR A 142 -7.97 -21.32 -16.56
N THR A 143 -7.66 -22.06 -15.48
CA THR A 143 -6.53 -23.01 -15.43
C THR A 143 -6.97 -24.44 -15.75
N GLY A 144 -8.17 -24.64 -16.30
CA GLY A 144 -8.74 -25.97 -16.50
C GLY A 144 -9.04 -26.70 -15.19
N ASN A 145 -9.35 -25.95 -14.12
CA ASN A 145 -9.59 -26.46 -12.75
C ASN A 145 -8.39 -27.16 -12.10
N THR A 146 -7.18 -26.87 -12.55
CA THR A 146 -5.96 -27.45 -11.98
C THR A 146 -5.49 -26.68 -10.75
N GLU A 147 -5.56 -25.35 -10.81
CA GLU A 147 -5.13 -24.46 -9.74
C GLU A 147 -6.32 -23.93 -8.92
N TYR A 148 -6.03 -23.44 -7.71
CA TYR A 148 -7.01 -22.70 -6.92
C TYR A 148 -7.09 -21.26 -7.40
N VAL A 149 -8.22 -20.60 -7.17
CA VAL A 149 -8.39 -19.16 -7.45
C VAL A 149 -7.34 -18.31 -6.73
N TRP A 150 -7.00 -18.66 -5.49
CA TRP A 150 -5.86 -18.06 -4.77
C TRP A 150 -5.04 -19.12 -4.04
N PRO A 151 -4.06 -19.75 -4.72
CA PRO A 151 -3.29 -20.87 -4.17
C PRO A 151 -2.54 -20.51 -2.89
N GLU A 152 -2.08 -19.26 -2.77
CA GLU A 152 -1.35 -18.82 -1.57
C GLU A 152 -2.18 -18.89 -0.28
N LEU A 153 -3.48 -18.58 -0.35
CA LEU A 153 -4.36 -18.66 0.82
C LEU A 153 -4.76 -20.09 1.14
N VAL A 154 -4.95 -20.93 0.13
CA VAL A 154 -5.26 -22.36 0.32
C VAL A 154 -4.07 -23.09 0.93
N ASN A 155 -2.87 -22.78 0.46
CA ASN A 155 -1.63 -23.39 0.89
C ASN A 155 -0.94 -22.59 2.01
N PHE A 156 -1.70 -21.77 2.75
CA PHE A 156 -1.13 -20.94 3.81
C PHE A 156 -0.41 -21.80 4.85
N ASN A 157 0.89 -21.56 5.02
CA ASN A 157 1.74 -22.25 5.98
C ASN A 157 2.48 -21.23 6.87
N LEU A 158 2.05 -21.14 8.13
CA LEU A 158 2.59 -20.24 9.13
C LEU A 158 4.05 -20.53 9.48
N GLU A 159 4.43 -21.81 9.55
CA GLU A 159 5.81 -22.22 9.82
C GLU A 159 6.74 -21.73 8.70
N ASP A 160 6.31 -21.87 7.44
CA ASP A 160 7.07 -21.39 6.29
C ASP A 160 7.16 -19.86 6.30
N LYS A 161 6.06 -19.14 6.62
CA LYS A 161 6.11 -17.68 6.75
C LYS A 161 7.16 -17.25 7.80
N ILE A 162 7.20 -17.91 8.96
CA ILE A 162 8.19 -17.65 10.01
C ILE A 162 9.62 -17.95 9.55
N LYS A 163 9.84 -19.09 8.89
CA LYS A 163 11.15 -19.48 8.34
C LYS A 163 11.69 -18.45 7.34
N HIS A 164 10.82 -17.81 6.57
CA HIS A 164 11.17 -16.74 5.64
C HIS A 164 11.21 -15.34 6.29
N GLY A 165 11.21 -15.26 7.62
CA GLY A 165 11.31 -14.01 8.37
C GLY A 165 10.05 -13.15 8.33
N LYS A 166 8.91 -13.68 7.89
CA LYS A 166 7.62 -12.98 7.86
C LYS A 166 6.94 -13.12 9.22
N CYS A 167 6.80 -12.00 9.93
CA CYS A 167 6.16 -11.95 11.25
C CYS A 167 4.94 -11.04 11.30
N LYS A 168 4.67 -10.28 10.24
CA LYS A 168 3.47 -9.46 10.05
C LYS A 168 2.87 -9.86 8.70
N ILE A 169 1.57 -10.16 8.66
CA ILE A 169 0.89 -10.56 7.43
C ILE A 169 -0.40 -9.76 7.31
N GLY A 170 -0.59 -9.08 6.20
CA GLY A 170 -1.81 -8.35 5.86
C GLY A 170 -2.53 -9.09 4.74
N ILE A 171 -3.85 -9.25 4.86
CA ILE A 171 -4.67 -9.90 3.85
C ILE A 171 -5.89 -9.02 3.57
N ILE A 172 -6.20 -8.78 2.30
CA ILE A 172 -7.44 -8.10 1.90
C ILE A 172 -8.27 -9.08 1.07
N PHE A 173 -9.56 -9.17 1.39
CA PHE A 173 -10.52 -9.99 0.66
C PHE A 173 -11.53 -9.09 -0.06
N ASN A 174 -11.87 -9.44 -1.30
CA ASN A 174 -13.14 -9.06 -1.89
C ASN A 174 -14.20 -10.07 -1.45
N LEU A 175 -15.34 -9.60 -0.95
CA LEU A 175 -16.45 -10.50 -0.61
C LEU A 175 -17.19 -11.06 -1.83
N ASP A 176 -16.90 -10.52 -3.02
CA ASP A 176 -17.35 -11.10 -4.27
C ASP A 176 -16.48 -12.28 -4.72
N LYS A 177 -17.08 -13.11 -5.57
CA LYS A 177 -16.39 -14.21 -6.26
C LYS A 177 -15.49 -13.68 -7.36
N HIS A 178 -14.49 -14.48 -7.77
CA HIS A 178 -13.50 -14.12 -8.79
C HIS A 178 -14.06 -13.80 -10.20
N LYS A 179 -15.35 -14.06 -10.45
CA LYS A 179 -16.05 -13.75 -11.70
C LYS A 179 -17.02 -12.55 -11.61
N GLN A 180 -16.98 -11.81 -10.50
CA GLN A 180 -17.89 -10.71 -10.21
C GLN A 180 -17.13 -9.37 -10.14
N GLY A 181 -17.86 -8.25 -10.23
CA GLY A 181 -17.29 -6.90 -10.34
C GLY A 181 -16.69 -6.33 -9.04
N GLY A 182 -16.90 -6.98 -7.90
CA GLY A 182 -16.48 -6.52 -6.58
C GLY A 182 -17.61 -5.82 -5.83
N SER A 183 -17.77 -6.12 -4.54
CA SER A 183 -18.86 -5.56 -3.71
C SER A 183 -18.40 -4.97 -2.38
N HIS A 184 -17.39 -5.56 -1.75
CA HIS A 184 -16.95 -5.11 -0.44
C HIS A 184 -15.56 -5.64 -0.12
N TRP A 185 -14.71 -4.75 0.39
CA TRP A 185 -13.35 -5.08 0.81
C TRP A 185 -13.30 -5.21 2.33
N VAL A 186 -12.70 -6.30 2.81
CA VAL A 186 -12.43 -6.55 4.24
C VAL A 186 -10.98 -6.93 4.44
N ALA A 187 -10.43 -6.66 5.63
CA ALA A 187 -9.03 -6.86 5.92
C ALA A 187 -8.82 -7.85 7.07
N MET A 188 -7.67 -8.53 7.04
CA MET A 188 -7.16 -9.33 8.13
C MET A 188 -5.69 -8.99 8.35
N TYR A 189 -5.26 -8.92 9.61
CA TYR A 189 -3.89 -8.58 9.96
C TYR A 189 -3.38 -9.46 11.10
N LEU A 190 -2.29 -10.17 10.82
CA LEU A 190 -1.60 -11.08 11.74
C LEU A 190 -0.28 -10.45 12.17
N ASN A 191 -0.04 -10.39 13.48
CA ASN A 191 1.26 -10.02 14.04
C ASN A 191 1.73 -11.13 14.98
N LEU A 192 2.73 -11.89 14.53
CA LEU A 192 3.26 -13.03 15.28
C LEU A 192 4.12 -12.61 16.47
N ARG A 193 4.71 -11.41 16.44
CA ARG A 193 5.48 -10.88 17.58
C ARG A 193 4.56 -10.52 18.74
N LYS A 194 3.44 -9.86 18.43
CA LYS A 194 2.42 -9.48 19.41
C LYS A 194 1.34 -10.54 19.62
N LYS A 195 1.43 -11.66 18.88
CA LYS A 195 0.55 -12.84 18.95
C LYS A 195 -0.94 -12.49 18.83
N TYR A 196 -1.30 -11.68 17.84
CA TYR A 196 -2.70 -11.41 17.52
C TYR A 196 -3.01 -11.61 16.05
N LEU A 197 -4.26 -11.95 15.79
CA LEU A 197 -4.89 -11.99 14.48
C LEU A 197 -6.17 -11.18 14.54
N TYR A 198 -6.29 -10.15 13.70
CA TYR A 198 -7.47 -9.30 13.69
C TYR A 198 -8.17 -9.34 12.34
N TYR A 199 -9.50 -9.46 12.36
CA TYR A 199 -10.37 -9.26 11.21
C TYR A 199 -11.05 -7.89 11.32
N PHE A 200 -11.05 -7.14 10.23
CA PHE A 200 -11.64 -5.81 10.17
C PHE A 200 -12.57 -5.68 8.96
N ASP A 201 -13.81 -5.27 9.26
CA ASP A 201 -14.83 -4.91 8.28
C ASP A 201 -15.44 -3.57 8.67
N SER A 202 -15.27 -2.57 7.80
CA SER A 202 -15.68 -1.19 8.04
C SER A 202 -17.19 -1.00 8.23
N VAL A 203 -18.03 -1.93 7.77
CA VAL A 203 -19.50 -1.86 7.87
C VAL A 203 -20.08 -2.90 8.83
N LYS A 204 -19.25 -3.71 9.48
CA LYS A 204 -19.71 -4.81 10.34
C LYS A 204 -20.38 -4.34 11.62
N THR A 205 -21.45 -5.04 12.00
CA THR A 205 -22.08 -4.96 13.33
C THR A 205 -22.23 -6.34 13.96
N SER A 206 -22.74 -6.40 15.19
CA SER A 206 -23.13 -7.64 15.85
C SER A 206 -24.25 -8.37 15.11
N ASN A 207 -25.09 -7.63 14.37
CA ASN A 207 -26.30 -8.15 13.74
C ASN A 207 -26.19 -8.26 12.21
N ASN A 208 -25.25 -7.53 11.57
CA ASN A 208 -25.09 -7.47 10.13
C ASN A 208 -23.62 -7.76 9.73
N ASN A 209 -23.44 -8.22 8.49
CA ASN A 209 -22.14 -8.58 7.92
C ASN A 209 -21.40 -9.61 8.80
N PRO A 210 -21.94 -10.83 8.94
CA PRO A 210 -21.21 -11.91 9.61
C PRO A 210 -19.91 -12.18 8.86
N ILE A 211 -18.87 -12.59 9.60
CA ILE A 211 -17.59 -12.98 9.00
C ILE A 211 -17.88 -14.17 8.08
N PRO A 212 -17.52 -14.11 6.78
CA PRO A 212 -17.71 -15.21 5.84
C PRO A 212 -17.13 -16.53 6.35
N THR A 213 -17.75 -17.64 5.96
CA THR A 213 -17.32 -18.97 6.45
C THR A 213 -15.92 -19.34 5.98
N GLU A 214 -15.55 -18.84 4.81
CA GLU A 214 -14.27 -18.97 4.13
C GLU A 214 -13.16 -18.32 4.96
N ILE A 215 -13.37 -17.06 5.35
CA ILE A 215 -12.44 -16.33 6.22
C ILE A 215 -12.35 -17.00 7.59
N ASN A 216 -13.47 -17.46 8.17
CA ASN A 216 -13.47 -18.21 9.43
C ASN A 216 -12.68 -19.53 9.34
N LYS A 217 -12.74 -20.25 8.20
CA LYS A 217 -11.92 -21.44 7.98
C LYS A 217 -10.43 -21.10 7.97
N LEU A 218 -10.03 -20.02 7.30
CA LEU A 218 -8.66 -19.54 7.30
C LEU A 218 -8.19 -19.13 8.70
N VAL A 219 -8.98 -18.37 9.46
CA VAL A 219 -8.68 -18.00 10.86
C VAL A 219 -8.42 -19.25 11.69
N LYS A 220 -9.32 -20.24 11.65
CA LYS A 220 -9.15 -21.51 12.38
C LYS A 220 -7.89 -22.26 11.95
N CYS A 221 -7.57 -22.24 10.66
CA CYS A 221 -6.35 -22.82 10.13
C CYS A 221 -5.10 -22.15 10.72
N ILE A 222 -5.04 -20.81 10.69
CA ILE A 222 -3.93 -20.02 11.23
C ILE A 222 -3.75 -20.28 12.73
N LEU A 223 -4.84 -20.24 13.51
CA LEU A 223 -4.80 -20.46 14.96
C LEU A 223 -4.27 -21.87 15.30
N LYS A 224 -4.78 -22.90 14.59
CA LYS A 224 -4.33 -24.29 14.76
C LYS A 224 -2.85 -24.47 14.40
N GLN A 225 -2.38 -23.80 13.35
CA GLN A 225 -0.94 -23.81 13.00
C GLN A 225 -0.11 -23.09 14.06
N GLY A 226 -0.61 -21.97 14.62
CA GLY A 226 0.02 -21.28 15.74
C GLY A 226 0.17 -22.16 16.98
N GLU A 227 -0.89 -22.85 17.39
CA GLU A 227 -0.88 -23.79 18.53
C GLU A 227 0.20 -24.89 18.37
N LYS A 228 0.30 -25.48 17.18
CA LYS A 228 1.33 -26.49 16.86
C LYS A 228 2.77 -25.96 16.98
N LEU A 229 2.94 -24.65 16.80
CA LEU A 229 4.21 -23.95 16.92
C LEU A 229 4.40 -23.31 18.31
N ASN A 230 3.57 -23.66 19.29
CA ASN A 230 3.55 -23.06 20.64
C ASN A 230 3.32 -21.53 20.63
N LEU A 231 2.59 -21.04 19.63
CA LEU A 231 2.16 -19.64 19.50
C LEU A 231 0.66 -19.54 19.80
N SER A 232 0.31 -19.14 21.03
CA SER A 232 -1.06 -18.79 21.37
C SER A 232 -1.40 -17.42 20.76
N ILE A 233 -2.12 -17.43 19.64
CA ILE A 233 -2.53 -16.23 18.90
C ILE A 233 -3.92 -15.81 19.36
N HIS A 234 -4.06 -14.57 19.83
CA HIS A 234 -5.35 -13.99 20.19
C HIS A 234 -6.09 -13.49 18.95
N TYR A 235 -7.27 -14.04 18.70
CA TYR A 235 -8.14 -13.61 17.60
C TYR A 235 -9.12 -12.51 18.04
N GLY A 236 -9.26 -11.45 17.25
CA GLY A 236 -10.25 -10.40 17.46
C GLY A 236 -10.91 -9.93 16.16
N TYR A 237 -12.10 -9.36 16.28
CA TYR A 237 -12.82 -8.75 15.16
C TYR A 237 -13.68 -7.57 15.64
N ASN A 238 -13.98 -6.63 14.76
CA ASN A 238 -14.85 -5.49 15.09
C ASN A 238 -16.31 -5.84 14.80
N ASP A 239 -17.21 -5.48 15.71
CA ASP A 239 -18.66 -5.71 15.56
C ASP A 239 -19.53 -4.64 16.25
N LYS A 240 -18.91 -3.63 16.89
CA LYS A 240 -19.62 -2.60 17.65
C LYS A 240 -19.82 -1.30 16.87
N ILE A 241 -18.87 -0.96 16.00
CA ILE A 241 -18.81 0.34 15.33
C ILE A 241 -18.87 0.14 13.82
N VAL A 242 -19.87 0.78 13.20
CA VAL A 242 -19.92 1.01 11.75
C VAL A 242 -19.05 2.21 11.41
N HIS A 243 -17.84 1.95 10.91
CA HIS A 243 -16.90 2.98 10.48
C HIS A 243 -17.37 3.61 9.17
N GLN A 244 -17.57 2.78 8.15
CA GLN A 244 -18.00 3.22 6.84
C GLN A 244 -19.52 3.41 6.80
N ARG A 245 -19.95 4.61 6.43
CA ARG A 245 -21.37 4.93 6.20
C ARG A 245 -21.63 5.38 4.77
N LYS A 246 -20.58 5.61 3.98
CA LYS A 246 -20.64 5.89 2.53
C LYS A 246 -20.33 4.63 1.73
N ASN A 247 -20.60 4.66 0.43
CA ASN A 247 -20.60 3.44 -0.39
C ASN A 247 -19.24 3.01 -0.94
N THR A 248 -18.15 3.74 -0.71
CA THR A 248 -16.97 3.61 -1.58
C THR A 248 -15.62 3.49 -0.91
N GLU A 249 -15.55 3.67 0.41
CA GLU A 249 -14.27 3.78 1.11
C GLU A 249 -13.74 2.43 1.65
N CYS A 250 -14.43 1.30 1.42
CA CYS A 250 -14.06 0.00 2.02
C CYS A 250 -12.62 -0.43 1.71
N GLY A 251 -12.16 -0.22 0.48
CA GLY A 251 -10.76 -0.46 0.11
C GLY A 251 -9.79 0.46 0.86
N MET A 252 -10.12 1.74 1.00
CA MET A 252 -9.32 2.70 1.76
C MET A 252 -9.29 2.39 3.26
N TYR A 253 -10.40 1.91 3.82
CA TYR A 253 -10.48 1.40 5.19
C TYR A 253 -9.57 0.20 5.40
N CYS A 254 -9.52 -0.74 4.45
CA CYS A 254 -8.62 -1.88 4.49
C CYS A 254 -7.14 -1.46 4.47
N LEU A 255 -6.78 -0.56 3.55
CA LEU A 255 -5.43 0.03 3.49
C LEU A 255 -5.09 0.73 4.81
N PHE A 256 -5.96 1.62 5.29
CA PHE A 256 -5.78 2.36 6.54
C PHE A 256 -5.55 1.42 7.72
N PHE A 257 -6.40 0.40 7.88
CA PHE A 257 -6.29 -0.57 8.96
C PHE A 257 -4.94 -1.30 8.92
N ILE A 258 -4.57 -1.90 7.79
CA ILE A 258 -3.30 -2.65 7.68
C ILE A 258 -2.10 -1.74 7.92
N ILE A 259 -2.07 -0.56 7.28
CA ILE A 259 -0.96 0.39 7.38
C ILE A 259 -0.79 0.88 8.83
N THR A 260 -1.88 1.26 9.47
CA THR A 260 -1.87 1.74 10.86
C THR A 260 -1.38 0.65 11.82
N MET A 261 -1.84 -0.60 11.63
CA MET A 261 -1.41 -1.75 12.44
C MET A 261 0.04 -2.17 12.14
N LEU A 262 0.52 -1.93 10.92
CA LEU A 262 1.90 -2.20 10.50
C LEU A 262 2.89 -1.21 11.11
N LYS A 263 2.55 0.08 11.05
CA LYS A 263 3.30 1.21 11.61
C LYS A 263 3.14 1.33 13.14
N GLU A 264 2.18 0.61 13.72
CA GLU A 264 1.86 0.62 15.16
C GLU A 264 1.40 2.00 15.66
N GLU A 265 0.72 2.75 14.79
CA GLU A 265 0.22 4.11 15.06
C GLU A 265 -1.09 4.11 15.86
N GLN A 266 -1.87 3.03 15.79
CA GLN A 266 -3.06 2.81 16.61
C GLN A 266 -3.11 1.39 17.13
N THR A 267 -3.79 1.21 18.26
CA THR A 267 -4.09 -0.10 18.84
C THR A 267 -5.43 -0.63 18.35
N TRP A 268 -5.61 -1.94 18.49
CA TRP A 268 -6.86 -2.60 18.14
C TRP A 268 -8.06 -2.05 18.92
N GLU A 269 -7.86 -1.73 20.20
CA GLU A 269 -8.89 -1.16 21.06
C GLU A 269 -9.38 0.19 20.54
N GLN A 270 -8.50 1.01 19.95
CA GLN A 270 -8.89 2.29 19.35
C GLN A 270 -9.81 2.07 18.15
N PHE A 271 -9.57 1.05 17.32
CA PHE A 271 -10.51 0.67 16.25
C PHE A 271 -11.85 0.20 16.81
N LEU A 272 -11.87 -0.45 17.97
CA LEU A 272 -13.11 -0.94 18.60
C LEU A 272 -13.92 0.15 19.34
N SER A 273 -13.27 1.23 19.80
CA SER A 273 -13.91 2.23 20.65
C SER A 273 -14.13 3.59 19.97
N LYS A 274 -13.37 3.92 18.93
CA LYS A 274 -13.44 5.20 18.23
C LYS A 274 -13.84 5.00 16.78
N ARG A 275 -14.95 5.62 16.38
CA ARG A 275 -15.33 5.67 14.96
C ARG A 275 -14.28 6.46 14.18
N LEU A 276 -13.80 5.84 13.11
CA LEU A 276 -13.11 6.48 12.00
C LEU A 276 -14.17 6.82 10.97
N SER A 277 -14.25 8.09 10.56
CA SER A 277 -15.24 8.55 9.59
C SER A 277 -14.75 8.38 8.15
N ASP A 278 -15.71 8.29 7.22
CA ASP A 278 -15.44 8.20 5.79
C ASP A 278 -14.61 9.39 5.28
N ASP A 279 -14.75 10.58 5.90
CA ASP A 279 -14.01 11.78 5.50
C ASP A 279 -12.58 11.81 6.07
N GLU A 280 -12.35 11.21 7.25
CA GLU A 280 -11.00 10.98 7.77
C GLU A 280 -10.24 10.00 6.87
N VAL A 281 -10.86 8.88 6.53
CA VAL A 281 -10.25 7.87 5.65
C VAL A 281 -10.07 8.38 4.22
N HIS A 282 -11.00 9.19 3.72
CA HIS A 282 -10.88 9.83 2.42
C HIS A 282 -9.65 10.76 2.33
N LYS A 283 -9.26 11.44 3.42
CA LYS A 283 -8.04 12.27 3.42
C LYS A 283 -6.77 11.46 3.15
N CYS A 284 -6.73 10.19 3.59
CA CYS A 284 -5.60 9.29 3.33
C CYS A 284 -5.40 8.99 1.85
N ARG A 285 -6.39 9.25 0.97
CA ARG A 285 -6.22 9.11 -0.49
C ARG A 285 -5.06 9.95 -1.02
N LYS A 286 -4.86 11.15 -0.46
CA LYS A 286 -3.74 12.03 -0.84
C LYS A 286 -2.41 11.58 -0.26
N GLU A 287 -2.40 10.74 0.77
CA GLU A 287 -1.18 10.18 1.34
C GLU A 287 -0.75 8.92 0.58
N TYR A 288 -1.70 8.04 0.26
CA TYR A 288 -1.42 6.75 -0.37
C TYR A 288 -1.32 6.84 -1.90
N PHE A 289 -1.74 7.96 -2.50
CA PHE A 289 -1.71 8.15 -3.94
C PHE A 289 -1.34 9.57 -4.35
N ASN A 290 -0.76 9.68 -5.53
CA ASN A 290 -0.48 10.92 -6.27
C ASN A 290 -1.41 11.06 -7.47
N THR A 291 -1.63 12.28 -7.97
CA THR A 291 -2.44 12.48 -9.20
C THR A 291 -1.78 11.90 -10.44
N SER A 292 -0.46 12.04 -10.53
CA SER A 292 0.35 11.33 -11.52
C SER A 292 1.81 11.35 -11.10
N LEU A 293 2.59 10.37 -11.57
CA LEU A 293 4.05 10.34 -11.47
C LEU A 293 4.69 10.77 -12.79
#